data_AF-A0AAP4V2R5-F1
#
_entry.id   AF-A0AAP4V2R5-F1
#
_cell.length_a   1.000
_cell.length_b   1.000
_cell.length_c   1.000
_cell.angle_alpha   90.00
_cell.angle_beta   90.00
_cell.angle_gamma   90.00
#
_symmetry.space_group_name_H-M   'P 1'
#
loop_
_entity.id
_entity.type
_entity.pdbx_description
1 polymer ?
#
loop_
_entity_poly.entity_id
_entity_poly.type
_entity_poly.pdbx_seq_one_letter_code
_entity_poly.pdbx_strand_id
1 'polypeptide(L)' 'MFTDVQRKMIKNGVRNLEIFGYSGKVTEENILTHPFFSKYFKKELENCLGEGYDKDIKGLLSVIEKRSKTA' A
#
# COMPACT_ATOMS: atom_id res chain seq x y z
N MET A 1 9.84 -4.25 10.04
CA MET A 1 9.35 -5.54 9.51
C MET A 1 7.82 -5.46 9.45
N PHE A 2 7.18 -5.92 8.37
CA PHE A 2 5.72 -5.90 8.25
C PHE A 2 5.08 -7.07 9.00
N THR A 3 3.91 -6.83 9.59
CA THR A 3 3.03 -7.90 10.12
C THR A 3 2.49 -8.75 8.97
N ASP A 4 1.95 -9.93 9.26
CA ASP A 4 1.34 -10.78 8.23
C ASP A 4 0.10 -10.14 7.60
N VAL A 5 -0.65 -9.37 8.39
CA VAL A 5 -1.79 -8.57 7.91
C VAL A 5 -1.30 -7.52 6.92
N GLN A 6 -0.25 -6.77 7.26
CA GLN A 6 0.33 -5.76 6.38
C GLN A 6 0.87 -6.37 5.08
N ARG A 7 1.52 -7.54 5.14
CA ARG A 7 1.98 -8.26 3.94
C ARG A 7 0.81 -8.66 3.04
N LYS A 8 -0.28 -9.17 3.62
CA LYS A 8 -1.50 -9.50 2.86
C LYS A 8 -2.13 -8.26 2.21
N MET A 9 -2.19 -7.13 2.93
CA MET A 9 -2.67 -5.86 2.39
C MET A 9 -1.81 -5.38 1.21
N ILE A 10 -0.48 -5.44 1.32
CA ILE A 10 0.44 -5.08 0.23
C ILE A 10 0.20 -5.99 -0.99
N LYS A 11 0.14 -7.31 -0.80
CA LYS A 11 -0.11 -8.27 -1.89
C LYS A 11 -1.46 -8.03 -2.57
N ASN A 12 -2.50 -7.71 -1.79
CA ASN A 12 -3.81 -7.37 -2.35
C ASN A 12 -3.77 -6.05 -3.12
N GLY A 13 -3.06 -5.03 -2.62
CA GLY A 13 -2.85 -3.78 -3.34
C GLY A 13 -2.15 -3.98 -4.69
N VAL A 14 -1.11 -4.83 -4.72
CA VAL A 14 -0.41 -5.21 -5.96
C VAL A 14 -1.40 -5.88 -6.92
N ARG A 15 -2.11 -6.91 -6.46
CA ARG A 15 -3.10 -7.64 -7.28
C ARG A 15 -4.20 -6.73 -7.82
N ASN A 16 -4.69 -5.78 -7.03
CA ASN A 16 -5.71 -4.83 -7.48
C ASN A 16 -5.19 -3.94 -8.61
N LEU A 17 -3.95 -3.44 -8.49
CA LEU A 17 -3.31 -2.64 -9.54
C LEU A 17 -3.01 -3.47 -10.80
N GLU A 18 -2.64 -4.75 -10.65
CA GLU A 18 -2.50 -5.66 -11.78
C GLU A 18 -3.82 -5.84 -12.54
N ILE A 19 -4.93 -6.06 -11.83
CA ILE A 19 -6.29 -6.17 -12.40
C ILE A 19 -6.70 -4.85 -13.09
N PHE A 20 -6.28 -3.70 -12.56
CA PHE A 20 -6.55 -2.38 -13.14
C PHE A 20 -5.69 -2.04 -14.38
N GLY A 21 -4.83 -2.95 -14.84
CA GLY A 21 -4.04 -2.78 -16.07
C GLY A 21 -2.56 -2.43 -15.86
N TYR A 22 -2.08 -2.46 -14.62
CA TYR A 22 -0.66 -2.28 -14.29
C TYR A 22 0.10 -3.60 -14.13
N SER A 23 -0.38 -4.67 -14.77
CA SER A 23 0.26 -6.00 -14.74
C SER A 23 1.74 -5.92 -15.13
N GLY A 24 2.60 -6.54 -14.32
CA GLY A 24 4.06 -6.54 -14.50
C GLY A 24 4.75 -5.19 -14.20
N LYS A 25 4.00 -4.14 -13.83
CA LYS A 25 4.54 -2.80 -13.53
C LYS A 25 4.55 -2.50 -12.03
N VAL A 26 3.66 -3.12 -11.26
CA VAL A 26 3.56 -2.95 -9.81
C VAL A 26 4.23 -4.12 -9.07
N THR A 27 4.91 -3.82 -7.97
CA THR A 27 5.57 -4.79 -7.09
C THR A 27 5.27 -4.45 -5.63
N GLU A 28 5.52 -5.38 -4.71
CA GLU A 28 5.36 -5.14 -3.26
C GLU A 28 6.25 -4.00 -2.74
N GLU A 29 7.36 -3.72 -3.42
CA GLU A 29 8.24 -2.60 -3.09
C GLU A 29 7.72 -1.29 -3.67
N ASN A 30 7.43 -1.25 -4.97
CA ASN A 30 7.10 0.00 -5.65
C ASN A 30 5.68 0.51 -5.33
N ILE A 31 4.78 -0.35 -4.85
CA ILE A 31 3.49 0.08 -4.31
C ILE A 31 3.65 0.94 -3.04
N LEU A 32 4.82 0.91 -2.40
CA LEU A 32 5.14 1.71 -1.22
C LEU A 32 6.03 2.92 -1.51
N THR A 33 6.62 3.02 -2.70
CA THR A 33 7.62 4.06 -3.05
C THR A 33 7.26 4.86 -4.30
N HIS A 34 6.72 4.22 -5.33
CA HIS A 34 6.44 4.87 -6.61
C HIS A 34 5.32 5.91 -6.45
N PRO A 35 5.50 7.18 -6.88
CA PRO A 35 4.56 8.27 -6.59
C PRO A 35 3.11 7.97 -6.97
N PHE A 36 2.90 7.28 -8.09
CA PHE A 36 1.56 6.89 -8.53
C PHE A 36 0.97 5.74 -7.70
N PHE A 37 1.69 4.61 -7.55
CA PHE A 37 1.16 3.42 -6.89
C PHE A 37 0.99 3.63 -5.38
N SER A 38 1.93 4.32 -4.75
CA SER A 38 1.86 4.64 -3.32
C SER A 38 0.73 5.61 -3.00
N LYS A 39 0.45 6.58 -3.88
CA LYS A 39 -0.70 7.48 -3.74
C LYS A 39 -2.02 6.73 -3.87
N TYR A 40 -2.14 5.84 -4.86
CA TYR A 40 -3.32 4.99 -5.02
C TYR A 40 -3.53 4.09 -3.80
N PHE A 41 -2.50 3.33 -3.43
CA PHE A 41 -2.58 2.39 -2.30
C PHE A 41 -2.82 3.11 -0.97
N LYS A 42 -2.22 4.28 -0.75
CA LYS A 42 -2.53 5.14 0.41
C LYS A 42 -4.01 5.48 0.46
N LYS A 43 -4.61 5.87 -0.67
CA LYS A 43 -6.03 6.25 -0.71
C LYS A 43 -6.95 5.07 -0.38
N GLU A 44 -6.65 3.88 -0.91
CA GLU A 44 -7.39 2.65 -0.59
C GLU A 44 -7.28 2.31 0.91
N LEU A 45 -6.09 2.40 1.49
CA LEU A 45 -5.87 2.19 2.92
C LEU A 45 -6.64 3.20 3.79
N GLU A 46 -6.67 4.47 3.40
CA GLU A 46 -7.44 5.51 4.11
C GLU A 46 -8.95 5.22 4.09
N ASN A 47 -9.47 4.71 2.97
CA ASN A 47 -10.88 4.39 2.84
C ASN A 47 -11.32 3.23 3.76
N CYS A 48 -10.41 2.34 4.16
CA CYS A 48 -10.69 1.22 5.06
C CYS A 48 -10.58 1.56 6.56
N LEU A 49 -10.22 2.80 6.92
CA LEU A 49 -10.11 3.20 8.33
C LEU A 49 -11.48 3.14 9.02
N GLY A 50 -11.54 2.51 10.19
CA GLY A 50 -12.78 2.31 10.94
C GLY A 50 -13.54 1.02 10.58
N GLU A 51 -13.10 0.28 9.55
CA GLU A 51 -13.65 -1.03 9.18
C GLU A 51 -12.90 -2.21 9.85
N GLY A 52 -11.83 -1.91 10.60
CA GLY A 52 -10.99 -2.88 11.28
C GLY A 52 -9.55 -2.85 10.79
N TYR A 53 -8.65 -3.49 11.56
CA TYR A 53 -7.20 -3.50 11.28
C TYR A 53 -6.53 -2.11 11.21
N ASP A 54 -7.14 -1.09 11.82
CA ASP A 54 -6.65 0.30 11.88
C ASP A 54 -5.17 0.41 12.29
N LYS A 55 -4.71 -0.45 13.21
CA LYS A 55 -3.30 -0.47 13.64
C LYS A 55 -2.37 -0.83 12.49
N ASP A 56 -2.70 -1.85 11.72
CA ASP A 56 -1.92 -2.31 10.56
C ASP A 56 -1.97 -1.28 9.42
N ILE A 57 -3.17 -0.73 9.16
CA ILE A 57 -3.41 0.33 8.18
C ILE A 57 -2.57 1.57 8.50
N LYS A 58 -2.67 2.10 9.72
CA LYS A 58 -1.86 3.26 10.18
C LYS A 58 -0.36 2.97 10.09
N GLY A 59 0.05 1.74 10.37
CA GLY A 59 1.44 1.30 10.17
C GLY A 59 1.90 1.42 8.71
N LEU A 60 1.08 0.98 7.75
CA LEU A 60 1.38 1.10 6.32
C LEU A 60 1.36 2.55 5.83
N LEU A 61 0.39 3.35 6.27
CA LEU A 61 0.31 4.77 5.95
C LEU A 61 1.59 5.51 6.40
N SER A 62 2.07 5.24 7.61
CA SER A 62 3.33 5.81 8.12
C SER A 62 4.54 5.39 7.28
N VAL A 63 4.58 4.15 6.77
CA VAL A 63 5.67 3.68 5.90
C VAL A 63 5.66 4.41 4.56
N ILE A 64 4.48 4.54 3.94
CA ILE A 64 4.33 5.28 2.67
C ILE A 64 4.80 6.73 2.85
N GLU A 65 4.36 7.41 3.90
CA GLU A 65 4.74 8.80 4.17
C GLU A 65 6.23 9.00 4.39
N LYS A 66 6.90 8.05 5.07
CA LYS A 66 8.34 8.10 5.27
C LYS A 66 9.10 7.92 3.96
N ARG A 67 8.64 7.01 3.10
CA ARG A 67 9.27 6.69 1.81
C ARG A 67 9.05 7.78 0.76
N SER A 68 7.90 8.46 0.79
CA SER A 68 7.62 9.59 -0.10
C SER A 68 8.45 10.84 0.20
N LYS A 69 9.06 10.95 1.39
CA LYS A 69 9.95 12.06 1.76
C LYS A 69 11.43 11.82 1.39
N THR A 70 11.76 10.62 0.93
CA THR A 70 13.13 10.19 0.61
C THR A 70 13.36 10.00 -0.89
N ALA A 71 12.36 10.33 -1.72
CA ALA A 71 12.38 10.25 -3.18
C ALA A 71 12.41 11.64 -3.83
#